data_AF-X1MPV3-F1
#
_entry.id   AF-X1MPV3-F1
#
_cell.length_a   1.000
_cell.length_b   1.000
_cell.length_c   1.000
_cell.angle_alpha   90.00
_cell.angle_beta   90.00
_cell.angle_gamma   90.00
#
_symmetry.space_group_name_H-M   'P 1'
#
loop_
_entity.id
_entity.type
_entity.pdbx_description
1 polymer ?
#
loop_
_entity_poly.entity_id
_entity_poly.type
_entity_poly.pdbx_seq_one_letter_code
_entity_poly.pdbx_strand_id
1 'polypeptide(L)'
;EISFNAKVQRPGVCNAMETLLVNEKIAAEFLPGMIKRLQKAAVEIRGDEKTCQITRGIKKASEEDWQTEYLDLILSIKVVEGIEA
;
A
#
# COMPACT_ATOMS: atom_id res chain seq x y z
N GLU A 1 -9.24 1.35 -9.89
CA GLU A 1 -9.59 2.77 -9.66
C GLU A 1 -9.67 3.18 -8.20
N ILE A 2 -10.49 2.53 -7.35
CA ILE A 2 -10.77 3.01 -5.98
C ILE A 2 -9.51 3.20 -5.13
N SER A 3 -8.69 2.16 -4.94
CA SER A 3 -7.47 2.24 -4.10
C SER A 3 -6.46 3.29 -4.60
N PHE A 4 -6.38 3.48 -5.92
CA PHE A 4 -5.48 4.48 -6.50
C PHE A 4 -5.96 5.89 -6.15
N ASN A 5 -7.24 6.19 -6.40
CA ASN A 5 -7.82 7.49 -6.11
C ASN A 5 -7.76 7.82 -4.61
N ALA A 6 -8.03 6.83 -3.75
CA ALA A 6 -8.00 6.99 -2.30
C ALA A 6 -6.66 7.47 -1.74
N LYS A 7 -5.53 7.21 -2.44
CA LYS A 7 -4.22 7.75 -2.05
C LYS A 7 -3.84 9.03 -2.78
N VAL A 8 -4.02 9.06 -4.10
CA VAL A 8 -3.40 10.09 -4.95
C VAL A 8 -4.26 11.33 -5.19
N GLN A 9 -5.56 11.28 -4.92
CA GLN A 9 -6.45 12.40 -5.24
C GLN A 9 -6.14 13.64 -4.40
N ARG A 10 -5.99 13.46 -3.09
CA ARG A 10 -5.65 14.50 -2.12
C ARG A 10 -4.81 13.87 -0.99
N PRO A 11 -3.50 13.66 -1.16
CA PRO A 11 -2.69 12.96 -0.18
C PRO A 11 -2.57 13.70 1.16
N GLY A 12 -2.69 15.03 1.19
CA GLY A 12 -2.52 15.86 2.39
C GLY A 12 -3.78 16.10 3.24
N VAL A 13 -4.83 15.29 3.09
CA VAL A 13 -6.04 15.37 3.92
C VAL A 13 -6.23 14.08 4.71
N CYS A 14 -6.87 14.16 5.87
CA CYS A 14 -7.00 13.05 6.82
C CYS A 14 -7.86 11.86 6.34
N ASN A 15 -8.53 11.97 5.19
CA ASN A 15 -9.29 10.86 4.61
C ASN A 15 -8.55 10.14 3.48
N ALA A 16 -7.28 10.50 3.21
CA ALA A 16 -6.43 9.75 2.31
C ALA A 16 -6.14 8.36 2.89
N MET A 17 -6.06 7.34 2.03
CA MET A 17 -5.73 5.98 2.44
C MET A 17 -4.26 5.89 2.84
N GLU A 18 -3.95 5.58 4.10
CA GLU A 18 -2.56 5.45 4.57
C GLU A 18 -2.05 4.01 4.59
N THR A 19 -2.97 3.05 4.74
CA THR A 19 -2.67 1.63 4.71
C THR A 19 -3.64 0.89 3.78
N LEU A 20 -3.09 0.04 2.91
CA LEU A 20 -3.84 -0.87 2.05
C LEU A 20 -3.61 -2.32 2.49
N LEU A 21 -4.66 -2.95 2.97
CA LEU A 21 -4.66 -4.39 3.29
C LEU A 21 -5.13 -5.17 2.05
N VAL A 22 -4.37 -6.20 1.67
CA VAL A 22 -4.68 -7.03 0.50
C VAL A 22 -4.78 -8.49 0.92
N ASN A 23 -5.88 -9.14 0.55
CA ASN A 23 -6.04 -10.56 0.83
C ASN A 23 -5.00 -11.39 0.06
N GLU A 24 -4.33 -12.32 0.75
CA GLU A 24 -3.26 -13.13 0.18
C GLU A 24 -3.68 -13.93 -1.05
N LYS A 25 -4.95 -14.34 -1.14
CA LYS A 25 -5.49 -15.10 -2.28
C LYS A 25 -5.45 -14.34 -3.59
N ILE A 26 -5.43 -13.00 -3.54
CA ILE A 26 -5.38 -12.14 -4.74
C ILE A 26 -4.10 -11.30 -4.82
N ALA A 27 -3.25 -11.34 -3.79
CA ALA A 27 -2.11 -10.43 -3.67
C ALA A 27 -1.13 -10.54 -4.85
N ALA A 28 -0.84 -11.77 -5.30
CA ALA A 28 0.07 -12.01 -6.42
C ALA A 28 -0.45 -11.49 -7.77
N GLU A 29 -1.78 -11.46 -7.96
CA GLU A 29 -2.41 -10.95 -9.18
C GLU A 29 -2.59 -9.42 -9.13
N PHE A 30 -3.01 -8.91 -7.98
CA PHE A 30 -3.40 -7.51 -7.82
C PHE A 30 -2.23 -6.55 -7.58
N LEU A 31 -1.31 -6.91 -6.68
CA LEU A 31 -0.28 -5.99 -6.20
C LEU A 31 0.69 -5.51 -7.29
N PRO A 32 1.22 -6.35 -8.20
CA PRO A 32 2.21 -5.89 -9.17
C PRO A 32 1.69 -4.76 -10.07
N GLY A 33 0.44 -4.85 -10.51
CA GLY A 33 -0.21 -3.82 -11.33
C GLY A 33 -0.51 -2.54 -10.54
N MET A 34 -1.05 -2.68 -9.33
CA MET A 34 -1.43 -1.54 -8.50
C MET A 34 -0.19 -0.76 -8.01
N ILE A 35 0.82 -1.45 -7.50
CA ILE A 35 2.09 -0.87 -7.04
C ILE A 35 2.77 -0.09 -8.17
N LYS A 36 2.89 -0.70 -9.36
CA LYS A 36 3.50 -0.03 -10.52
C LYS A 36 2.76 1.26 -10.87
N ARG A 37 1.43 1.26 -10.76
CA ARG A 37 0.61 2.45 -11.02
C ARG A 37 0.80 3.52 -9.93
N LEU A 38 0.83 3.13 -8.66
CA LEU A 38 1.06 4.05 -7.54
C LEU A 38 2.47 4.68 -7.61
N GLN A 39 3.51 3.90 -7.87
CA GLN A 39 4.87 4.39 -8.04
C GLN A 39 5.01 5.36 -9.23
N LYS A 40 4.27 5.13 -10.34
CA LYS A 40 4.19 6.09 -11.45
C LYS A 40 3.58 7.42 -11.05
N ALA A 41 2.74 7.45 -10.01
CA ALA A 41 2.18 8.65 -9.41
C ALA A 41 3.06 9.19 -8.25
N ALA A 42 4.34 8.77 -8.19
CA ALA A 42 5.32 9.14 -7.18
C ALA A 42 5.00 8.68 -5.74
N VAL A 43 4.11 7.69 -5.57
CA VAL A 43 3.84 7.12 -4.25
C VAL A 43 5.00 6.22 -3.81
N GLU A 44 5.58 6.52 -2.66
CA GLU A 44 6.50 5.64 -1.95
C GLU A 44 5.71 4.49 -1.33
N ILE A 45 6.09 3.25 -1.64
CA ILE A 45 5.43 2.06 -1.11
C ILE A 45 6.30 1.45 -0.01
N ARG A 46 5.69 1.28 1.16
CA ARG A 46 6.25 0.54 2.30
C ARG A 46 5.44 -0.74 2.48
N GLY A 47 6.09 -1.90 2.54
CA GLY A 47 5.43 -3.20 2.49
C GLY A 47 5.93 -4.17 3.54
N ASP A 48 5.05 -5.06 3.98
CA ASP A 48 5.42 -6.25 4.76
C ASP A 48 6.30 -7.22 3.94
N GLU A 49 6.77 -8.31 4.57
CA GLU A 49 7.60 -9.32 3.92
C GLU A 49 6.92 -9.92 2.69
N LYS A 50 5.62 -10.24 2.79
CA LYS A 50 4.84 -10.84 1.69
C LYS A 50 4.76 -9.87 0.50
N THR A 51 4.49 -8.60 0.74
CA THR A 51 4.47 -7.56 -0.31
C THR A 51 5.83 -7.42 -0.98
N CYS A 52 6.91 -7.38 -0.20
CA CYS A 52 8.28 -7.27 -0.73
C CYS A 52 8.70 -8.49 -1.56
N GLN A 53 8.17 -9.68 -1.27
CA GLN A 53 8.40 -10.89 -2.06
C GLN A 53 7.64 -10.86 -3.39
N ILE A 54 6.43 -10.28 -3.42
CA ILE A 54 5.57 -10.23 -4.61
C ILE A 54 6.10 -9.22 -5.64
N THR A 55 6.59 -8.04 -5.20
CA THR A 55 7.03 -6.97 -6.10
C THR A 55 8.35 -6.34 -5.64
N ARG A 56 9.21 -5.98 -6.60
CA ARG A 56 10.49 -5.30 -6.34
C ARG A 56 10.30 -3.79 -6.14
N GLY A 57 11.28 -3.13 -5.51
CA GLY A 57 11.26 -1.68 -5.33
C GLY A 57 10.34 -1.21 -4.21
N ILE A 58 10.07 -2.09 -3.25
CA ILE A 58 9.26 -1.82 -2.06
C ILE A 58 10.21 -1.61 -0.88
N LYS A 59 9.99 -0.55 -0.12
CA LYS A 59 10.69 -0.37 1.16
C LYS A 59 10.05 -1.31 2.19
N LYS A 60 10.86 -1.95 3.02
CA LYS A 60 10.31 -2.75 4.12
C LYS A 60 9.63 -1.82 5.12
N ALA A 61 8.36 -2.09 5.45
CA ALA A 61 7.62 -1.37 6.47
C ALA A 61 8.17 -1.68 7.87
N SER A 62 8.20 -0.67 8.74
CA SER A 62 8.43 -0.82 10.18
C SER A 62 7.10 -1.00 10.92
N GLU A 63 7.16 -1.29 12.22
CA GLU A 63 5.93 -1.33 13.05
C GLU A 63 5.24 0.03 13.17
N GLU A 64 6.02 1.13 13.10
CA GLU A 64 5.49 2.50 13.15
C GLU A 64 4.65 2.83 11.92
N ASP A 65 5.00 2.26 10.76
CA ASP A 65 4.29 2.49 9.50
C ASP A 65 2.82 2.06 9.56
N TRP A 66 2.46 1.08 10.40
CA TRP A 66 1.08 0.60 10.55
C TRP A 66 0.18 1.56 11.33
N GLN A 67 0.78 2.50 12.05
CA GLN A 67 0.08 3.48 12.90
C GLN A 67 0.26 4.92 12.40
N THR A 68 1.03 5.11 11.33
CA THR A 68 1.40 6.43 10.83
C THR A 68 0.35 6.99 9.88
N GLU A 69 -0.13 8.20 10.16
CA GLU A 69 -0.82 9.06 9.19
C GLU A 69 0.24 9.89 8.46
N TYR A 70 0.45 9.63 7.16
CA TYR A 70 1.56 10.24 6.42
C TYR A 70 1.22 11.63 5.89
N LEU A 71 -0.02 11.86 5.46
CA LEU A 71 -0.44 13.10 4.77
C LEU A 71 0.43 13.47 3.55
N ASP A 72 1.04 12.45 2.94
CA ASP A 72 1.96 12.58 1.80
C ASP A 72 1.75 11.41 0.83
N LEU A 73 2.45 11.38 -0.30
CA LEU A 73 2.47 10.27 -1.25
C LEU A 73 3.31 9.09 -0.71
N ILE A 74 2.95 8.61 0.47
CA ILE A 74 3.48 7.40 1.11
C ILE A 74 2.29 6.48 1.40
N LEU A 75 2.46 5.18 1.14
CA LEU A 75 1.43 4.18 1.40
C LEU A 75 2.04 2.89 1.97
N SER A 76 1.50 2.44 3.08
CA SER A 76 1.79 1.14 3.66
C SER A 76 0.91 0.06 3.03
N ILE A 77 1.49 -1.10 2.70
CA ILE A 77 0.79 -2.26 2.13
C ILE A 77 1.09 -3.50 2.95
N LYS A 78 0.04 -4.21 3.35
CA LYS A 78 0.16 -5.48 4.08
C LYS A 78 -0.67 -6.56 3.43
N VAL A 79 -0.11 -7.76 3.31
CA VAL A 79 -0.85 -8.93 2.84
C VAL A 79 -1.43 -9.66 4.05
N VAL A 80 -2.75 -9.82 4.06
CA VAL A 80 -3.51 -10.43 5.16
C VAL A 80 -4.22 -11.71 4.71
N GLU A 81 -4.49 -12.63 5.63
CA GLU A 81 -5.10 -13.93 5.33
C GLU A 81 -6.60 -13.80 5.01
N GLY A 82 -7.27 -12.80 5.59
CA GLY A 82 -8.73 -12.67 5.55
C GLY A 82 -9.24 -11.36 6.12
N ILE A 83 -10.56 -11.28 6.26
CA ILE A 83 -11.25 -10.12 6.87
C ILE A 83 -11.03 -10.06 8.39
N GLU A 84 -10.81 -11.21 9.03
CA GLU A 84 -10.65 -11.33 10.49
C GLU A 84 -9.20 -11.17 10.97
N ALA A 85 -8.28 -10.92 10.04
CA ALA A 85 -6.83 -10.89 10.29
C ALA A 85 -6.34 -9.59 10.94
#